data_AF-A0A6A6WLV5-F1
#
_entry.id   AF-A0A6A6WLV5-F1
#
_cell.length_a   1.000
_cell.length_b   1.000
_cell.length_c   1.000
_cell.angle_alpha   90.00
_cell.angle_beta   90.00
_cell.angle_gamma   90.00
#
_symmetry.space_group_name_H-M   'P 1'
#
loop_
_entity.id
_entity.type
_entity.pdbx_description
1 polymer ?
#
loop_
_entity_poly.entity_id
_entity_poly.type
_entity_poly.pdbx_seq_one_letter_code
_entity_poly.pdbx_strand_id
1 'polypeptide(L)'
;MQQTFDDSICGTQTSRNHQKINRVPFCVLRVPNKMSLTAQRHLTIVIKLGTSSIVDEKTHEPLLSTLSVIAETAAKLQRDGHKVIIVSSGAIGVALRLMNLERRPKHLPQVQALAAIGQCKLMTMWDQLFAHLRQPVAQILLTRNDIADRTQYLNAQNTFHELLHMGVIPIVNENDTLAVSEIKFGDNDTLSAITAGMVSADYLFLMTDVDCLYDKNPRTHPDARAIEVVKDIAELSADVSSSGSSLGTGGMSTKIVAARLATSAGVTTIITKSSKPGNITNIVKYIEARKSLPVPISRAASSSALSGLSADEVSHKAAATALDGVALRDSTAAENDIPRAPLHTRFLPQAQPMRDRYFWLLHGLTPHGTLYIDEGAYKALSEKAGLLPVGVVDVEGHFSQQEAVRLVVVQRVMPTSPRRGPVHSALGGVSGGHAAYEHENPAPREVGRALVNYASSEIKLIQGLRSREIRNVLGYADSEYVCLRENIAFTDVARSTPASPPLDGRRSVDLNGSVELDRGLASLS
;
A
#
# COMPACT_ATOMS: atom_id res chain seq x y z
N MET A 1 42.85 17.88 29.43
CA MET A 1 44.08 17.44 30.12
C MET A 1 43.68 16.39 31.14
N GLN A 2 43.97 15.14 30.82
CA GLN A 2 43.82 13.95 31.66
C GLN A 2 44.53 14.12 33.00
N GLN A 3 43.98 13.54 34.07
CA GLN A 3 44.81 12.90 35.09
C GLN A 3 44.23 11.52 35.44
N THR A 4 45.06 10.55 35.10
CA THR A 4 45.07 9.12 35.41
C THR A 4 45.42 8.90 36.89
N PHE A 5 44.93 7.82 37.49
CA PHE A 5 45.66 7.13 38.55
C PHE A 5 45.50 5.61 38.43
N ASP A 6 46.66 4.98 38.46
CA ASP A 6 46.96 3.57 38.26
C ASP A 6 46.62 2.67 39.46
N ASP A 7 46.59 1.38 39.12
CA ASP A 7 46.47 0.17 39.92
C ASP A 7 47.42 0.05 41.11
N SER A 8 47.01 -0.70 42.13
CA SER A 8 47.87 -1.61 42.90
C SER A 8 47.07 -2.67 43.66
N ILE A 9 47.27 -3.93 43.27
CA ILE A 9 46.79 -5.16 43.91
C ILE A 9 47.90 -5.72 44.81
N CYS A 10 47.52 -6.30 45.97
CA CYS A 10 47.98 -7.59 46.54
C CYS A 10 48.32 -7.56 48.04
N GLY A 11 47.73 -8.47 48.82
CA GLY A 11 48.12 -8.74 50.20
C GLY A 11 47.10 -9.57 50.99
N THR A 12 47.13 -10.90 50.80
CA THR A 12 46.33 -11.92 51.50
C THR A 12 46.73 -12.14 52.98
N GLN A 13 45.78 -12.37 53.89
CA GLN A 13 45.75 -13.55 54.79
C GLN A 13 44.50 -13.64 55.71
N THR A 14 43.72 -14.71 55.47
CA THR A 14 43.06 -15.65 56.42
C THR A 14 42.44 -15.19 57.75
N SER A 15 41.12 -15.41 57.86
CA SER A 15 40.49 -15.96 59.07
C SER A 15 39.20 -16.72 58.72
N ARG A 16 39.12 -17.97 59.16
CA ARG A 16 37.99 -18.89 58.96
C ARG A 16 36.92 -18.59 60.01
N ASN A 17 35.66 -18.43 59.58
CA ASN A 17 34.51 -18.69 60.44
C ASN A 17 33.44 -19.46 59.66
N HIS A 18 33.19 -20.69 60.13
CA HIS A 18 32.14 -21.58 59.63
C HIS A 18 30.79 -21.15 60.20
N GLN A 19 29.87 -20.69 59.35
CA GLN A 19 28.45 -20.55 59.69
C GLN A 19 27.63 -21.48 58.80
N LYS A 20 26.93 -22.42 59.45
CA LYS A 20 26.01 -23.38 58.82
C LYS A 20 24.81 -22.63 58.23
N ILE A 21 24.59 -22.77 56.93
CA ILE A 21 23.36 -22.31 56.24
C ILE A 21 22.45 -23.52 56.04
N ASN A 22 21.25 -23.45 56.62
CA ASN A 22 20.18 -24.43 56.45
C ASN A 22 19.72 -24.47 54.98
N ARG A 23 19.75 -25.67 54.37
CA ARG A 23 19.19 -25.93 53.03
C ARG A 23 17.66 -26.08 53.14
N VAL A 24 16.94 -25.21 52.44
CA VAL A 24 15.50 -25.32 52.19
C VAL A 24 15.28 -26.31 51.02
N PRO A 25 14.25 -27.18 51.03
CA PRO A 25 14.09 -28.18 49.97
C PRO A 25 13.70 -27.51 48.65
N PHE A 26 14.44 -27.83 47.59
CA PHE A 26 14.18 -27.36 46.23
C PHE A 26 12.91 -28.06 45.70
N CYS A 27 11.80 -27.33 45.62
CA CYS A 27 10.58 -27.79 44.95
C CYS A 27 10.86 -27.85 43.45
N VAL A 28 10.89 -29.07 42.88
CA VAL A 28 11.01 -29.28 41.44
C VAL A 28 9.70 -28.82 40.79
N LEU A 29 9.67 -27.56 40.34
CA LEU A 29 8.62 -27.05 39.48
C LEU A 29 8.62 -27.86 38.19
N ARG A 30 7.57 -28.65 37.98
CA ARG A 30 7.23 -29.27 36.69
C ARG A 30 7.22 -28.18 35.63
N VAL A 31 8.16 -28.26 34.69
CA VAL A 31 8.16 -27.46 33.48
C VAL A 31 6.87 -27.81 32.72
N PRO A 32 5.96 -26.85 32.46
CA PRO A 32 4.79 -27.14 31.65
C PRO A 32 5.27 -27.55 30.25
N ASN A 33 4.64 -28.62 29.75
CA ASN A 33 4.85 -29.21 28.44
C ASN A 33 5.03 -28.11 27.37
N LYS A 34 6.09 -28.19 26.56
CA LYS A 34 6.33 -27.28 25.42
C LYS A 34 5.06 -27.20 24.58
N MET A 35 4.27 -26.13 24.76
CA MET A 35 3.36 -25.68 23.72
C MET A 35 4.23 -25.48 22.49
N SER A 36 3.92 -26.20 21.42
CA SER A 36 4.50 -25.97 20.11
C SER A 36 4.34 -24.48 19.78
N LEU A 37 5.43 -23.71 19.90
CA LEU A 37 5.51 -22.33 19.45
C LEU A 37 5.35 -22.37 17.93
N THR A 38 4.11 -22.28 17.45
CA THR A 38 3.85 -21.89 16.08
C THR A 38 4.60 -20.58 15.86
N ALA A 39 5.58 -20.57 14.94
CA ALA A 39 6.36 -19.38 14.63
C ALA A 39 5.39 -18.22 14.36
N GLN A 40 5.35 -17.24 15.26
CA GLN A 40 4.51 -16.06 15.07
C GLN A 40 5.01 -15.34 13.83
N ARG A 41 4.12 -15.15 12.86
CA ARG A 41 4.44 -14.44 11.63
C ARG A 41 4.74 -12.98 11.97
N HIS A 42 5.93 -12.50 11.62
CA HIS A 42 6.26 -11.09 11.72
C HIS A 42 5.51 -10.35 10.60
N LEU A 43 4.85 -9.25 10.96
CA LEU A 43 3.98 -8.50 10.05
C LEU A 43 4.48 -7.07 9.96
N THR A 44 4.30 -6.42 8.82
CA THR A 44 4.51 -4.98 8.65
C THR A 44 3.16 -4.27 8.68
N ILE A 45 3.00 -3.32 9.60
CA ILE A 45 1.74 -2.65 9.90
C ILE A 45 1.92 -1.13 9.79
N VAL A 46 1.14 -0.51 8.90
CA VAL A 46 1.04 0.95 8.79
C VAL A 46 -0.22 1.42 9.51
N ILE A 47 -0.08 2.40 10.40
CA ILE A 47 -1.18 3.00 11.17
C ILE A 47 -1.31 4.46 10.77
N LYS A 48 -2.39 4.82 10.09
CA LYS A 48 -2.69 6.20 9.72
C LYS A 48 -3.60 6.85 10.75
N LEU A 49 -3.22 8.06 11.18
CA LEU A 49 -3.98 8.88 12.12
C LEU A 49 -4.36 10.20 11.45
N GLY A 50 -5.67 10.49 11.38
CA GLY A 50 -6.17 11.79 10.92
C GLY A 50 -6.05 12.88 11.99
N THR A 51 -6.14 14.16 11.60
CA THR A 51 -6.04 15.31 12.51
C THR A 51 -7.01 15.21 13.70
N SER A 52 -8.25 14.77 13.46
CA SER A 52 -9.27 14.57 14.51
C SER A 52 -8.95 13.47 15.53
N SER A 53 -7.93 12.65 15.27
CA SER A 53 -7.43 11.64 16.21
C SER A 53 -6.21 12.13 17.00
N ILE A 54 -5.67 13.29 16.64
CA ILE A 54 -4.49 13.89 17.26
C ILE A 54 -4.86 15.11 18.10
N VAL A 55 -5.77 15.95 17.59
CA VAL A 55 -6.22 17.18 18.25
C VAL A 55 -7.75 17.26 18.28
N ASP A 56 -8.27 17.89 19.34
CA ASP A 56 -9.68 18.23 19.44
C ASP A 56 -10.06 19.28 18.38
N GLU A 57 -11.25 19.14 17.79
CA GLU A 57 -11.71 19.99 16.70
C GLU A 57 -11.97 21.44 17.11
N LYS A 58 -12.38 21.67 18.37
CA LYS A 58 -12.80 22.99 18.85
C LYS A 58 -11.71 23.67 19.66
N THR A 59 -11.07 22.94 20.57
CA THR A 59 -10.06 23.52 21.46
C THR A 59 -8.66 23.48 20.86
N HIS A 60 -8.46 22.68 19.80
CA HIS A 60 -7.16 22.37 19.21
C HIS A 60 -6.19 21.68 20.19
N GLU A 61 -6.68 21.22 21.35
CA GLU A 61 -5.85 20.55 22.34
C GLU A 61 -5.48 19.14 21.88
N PRO A 62 -4.23 18.70 22.09
CA PRO A 62 -3.84 17.34 21.79
C PRO A 62 -4.65 16.32 22.59
N LEU A 63 -5.12 15.26 21.92
CA LEU A 63 -5.88 14.16 22.52
C LEU A 63 -4.92 13.17 23.20
N LEU A 64 -4.22 13.63 24.25
CA LEU A 64 -3.13 12.89 24.89
C LEU A 64 -3.53 11.46 25.31
N SER A 65 -4.75 11.26 25.82
CA SER A 65 -5.23 9.91 26.16
C SER A 65 -5.25 8.95 24.97
N THR A 66 -5.67 9.43 23.80
CA THR A 66 -5.71 8.63 22.57
C THR A 66 -4.28 8.39 22.04
N LEU A 67 -3.44 9.44 22.05
CA LEU A 67 -2.05 9.35 21.60
C LEU A 67 -1.22 8.38 22.45
N SER A 68 -1.40 8.40 23.78
CA SER A 68 -0.74 7.44 24.68
C SER A 68 -1.13 6.00 24.36
N VAL A 69 -2.42 5.71 24.14
CA VAL A 69 -2.88 4.36 23.80
C VAL A 69 -2.37 3.93 22.42
N ILE A 70 -2.23 4.85 21.47
CA ILE A 70 -1.59 4.56 20.17
C ILE A 70 -0.12 4.17 20.38
N ALA A 71 0.64 4.96 21.15
CA ALA A 71 2.04 4.70 21.43
C ALA A 71 2.23 3.35 22.13
N GLU A 72 1.42 3.05 23.14
CA GLU A 72 1.40 1.75 23.83
C GLU A 72 1.07 0.59 22.88
N THR A 73 0.08 0.78 22.01
CA THR A 73 -0.32 -0.24 21.02
C THR A 73 0.80 -0.50 20.01
N ALA A 74 1.41 0.55 19.46
CA ALA A 74 2.50 0.44 18.49
C ALA A 74 3.75 -0.20 19.11
N ALA A 75 4.15 0.24 20.32
CA ALA A 75 5.29 -0.35 21.03
C ALA A 75 5.02 -1.81 21.44
N LYS A 76 3.77 -2.17 21.75
CA LYS A 76 3.39 -3.56 21.99
C LYS A 76 3.51 -4.42 20.73
N LEU A 77 2.97 -3.96 19.60
CA LEU A 77 3.10 -4.65 18.32
C LEU A 77 4.58 -4.84 17.93
N GLN A 78 5.42 -3.83 18.17
CA GLN A 78 6.86 -3.91 17.94
C GLN A 78 7.52 -4.98 18.84
N ARG A 79 7.17 -5.03 20.13
CA ARG A 79 7.65 -6.08 21.06
C ARG A 79 7.16 -7.48 20.70
N ASP A 80 5.98 -7.58 20.10
CA ASP A 80 5.43 -8.84 19.58
C ASP A 80 6.12 -9.27 18.25
N GLY A 81 7.15 -8.55 17.79
CA GLY A 81 7.97 -8.89 16.62
C GLY A 81 7.48 -8.30 15.29
N HIS A 82 6.42 -7.48 15.31
CA HIS A 82 5.92 -6.80 14.12
C HIS A 82 6.73 -5.53 13.83
N LYS A 83 6.74 -5.09 12.57
CA LYS A 83 7.28 -3.81 12.12
C LYS A 83 6.15 -2.80 12.07
N VAL A 84 6.29 -1.65 12.75
CA VAL A 84 5.22 -0.65 12.83
C VAL A 84 5.67 0.69 12.24
N ILE A 85 4.81 1.29 11.42
CA ILE A 85 4.96 2.65 10.88
C ILE A 85 3.71 3.45 11.23
N ILE A 86 3.90 4.70 11.65
CA ILE A 86 2.79 5.63 11.91
C ILE A 86 2.79 6.72 10.84
N VAL A 87 1.65 6.96 10.21
CA VAL A 87 1.44 8.08 9.30
C VAL A 87 0.53 9.09 10.01
N SER A 88 1.11 10.18 10.50
CA SER A 88 0.42 11.12 11.39
C SER A 88 0.07 12.41 10.66
N SER A 89 -1.20 12.82 10.71
CA SER A 89 -1.59 14.22 10.46
C SER A 89 -1.39 15.07 11.72
N GLY A 90 -1.99 16.27 11.76
CA GLY A 90 -2.15 17.04 13.00
C GLY A 90 -1.16 18.19 13.19
N ALA A 91 -0.11 18.32 12.38
CA ALA A 91 0.89 19.38 12.51
C ALA A 91 0.24 20.77 12.57
N ILE A 92 -0.56 21.13 11.56
CA ILE A 92 -1.26 22.42 11.53
C ILE A 92 -2.20 22.58 12.74
N GLY A 93 -2.94 21.53 13.13
CA GLY A 93 -3.84 21.59 14.28
C GLY A 93 -3.11 21.91 15.59
N VAL A 94 -1.96 21.27 15.82
CA VAL A 94 -1.08 21.55 16.96
C VAL A 94 -0.56 22.99 16.91
N ALA A 95 -0.20 23.50 15.72
CA ALA A 95 0.24 24.88 15.56
C ALA A 95 -0.87 25.89 15.84
N LEU A 96 -2.13 25.62 15.45
CA LEU A 96 -3.25 26.51 15.73
C LEU A 96 -3.42 26.72 17.24
N ARG A 97 -3.32 25.65 18.05
CA ARG A 97 -3.33 25.77 19.51
C ARG A 97 -2.15 26.58 20.02
N LEU A 98 -0.94 26.26 19.55
CA LEU A 98 0.29 26.91 20.01
C LEU A 98 0.31 28.41 19.69
N MET A 99 -0.22 28.79 18.53
CA MET A 99 -0.24 30.17 18.04
C MET A 99 -1.53 30.92 18.43
N ASN A 100 -2.41 30.30 19.23
CA ASN A 100 -3.72 30.85 19.62
C ASN A 100 -4.56 31.32 18.42
N LEU A 101 -4.58 30.53 17.34
CA LEU A 101 -5.38 30.79 16.16
C LEU A 101 -6.67 29.97 16.19
N GLU A 102 -7.81 30.65 16.06
CA GLU A 102 -9.12 30.01 16.07
C GLU A 102 -9.39 29.16 14.82
N ARG A 103 -8.80 29.52 13.67
CA ARG A 103 -9.11 28.88 12.38
C ARG A 103 -7.86 28.73 11.52
N ARG A 104 -7.87 27.67 10.70
CA ARG A 104 -6.86 27.45 9.68
C ARG A 104 -6.85 28.60 8.66
N PRO A 105 -5.69 29.23 8.39
CA PRO A 105 -5.59 30.26 7.36
C PRO A 105 -5.80 29.67 5.96
N LYS A 106 -6.20 30.53 5.00
CA LYS A 106 -6.40 30.14 3.60
C LYS A 106 -5.16 30.37 2.73
N HIS A 107 -4.30 31.32 3.10
CA HIS A 107 -3.12 31.67 2.32
C HIS A 107 -2.05 30.59 2.48
N LEU A 108 -1.62 29.98 1.37
CA LEU A 108 -0.74 28.81 1.39
C LEU A 108 0.56 29.03 2.20
N PRO A 109 1.33 30.13 2.03
CA PRO A 109 2.51 30.38 2.85
C PRO A 109 2.24 30.38 4.37
N GLN A 110 1.08 30.88 4.81
CA GLN A 110 0.71 30.84 6.23
C GLN A 110 0.42 29.41 6.69
N VAL A 111 -0.25 28.62 5.84
CA VAL A 111 -0.50 27.20 6.12
C VAL A 111 0.81 26.43 6.24
N GLN A 112 1.77 26.69 5.34
CA GLN A 112 3.10 26.06 5.35
C GLN A 112 3.91 26.46 6.58
N ALA A 113 3.87 27.74 6.97
CA ALA A 113 4.53 28.22 8.18
C ALA A 113 3.95 27.56 9.44
N LEU A 114 2.62 27.44 9.53
CA LEU A 114 1.97 26.71 10.63
C LEU A 114 2.31 25.23 10.62
N ALA A 115 2.36 24.59 9.46
CA ALA A 115 2.76 23.19 9.37
C ALA A 115 4.20 22.99 9.87
N ALA A 116 5.14 23.88 9.51
CA ALA A 116 6.52 23.83 10.00
C ALA A 116 6.60 23.98 11.54
N ILE A 117 5.91 24.97 12.11
CA ILE A 117 5.83 25.18 13.57
C ILE A 117 5.23 23.94 14.26
N GLY A 118 4.10 23.48 13.73
CA GLY A 118 3.33 22.38 14.27
C GLY A 118 4.02 21.04 14.17
N GLN A 119 4.79 20.80 13.12
CA GLN A 119 5.51 19.55 12.89
C GLN A 119 6.58 19.33 13.96
N CYS A 120 7.33 20.37 14.34
CA CYS A 120 8.29 20.30 15.45
C CYS A 120 7.59 19.88 16.75
N LYS A 121 6.43 20.48 17.05
CA LYS A 121 5.69 20.19 18.29
C LYS A 121 5.03 18.81 18.27
N LEU A 122 4.50 18.40 17.12
CA LEU A 122 3.93 17.08 16.90
C LEU A 122 4.99 15.99 17.10
N MET A 123 6.17 16.16 16.51
CA MET A 123 7.26 15.20 16.65
C MET A 123 7.78 15.12 18.10
N THR A 124 7.90 16.27 18.78
CA THR A 124 8.26 16.31 20.21
C THR A 124 7.26 15.51 21.06
N MET A 125 5.96 15.63 20.77
CA MET A 125 4.93 14.91 21.51
C MET A 125 5.01 13.40 21.29
N TRP A 126 5.21 12.96 20.03
CA TRP A 126 5.43 11.55 19.73
C TRP A 126 6.68 11.02 20.44
N ASP A 127 7.80 11.73 20.32
CA ASP A 127 9.06 11.34 20.95
C ASP A 127 8.92 11.19 22.47
N GLN A 128 8.28 12.15 23.15
CA GLN A 128 8.03 12.08 24.60
C GLN A 128 7.15 10.88 25.00
N LEU A 129 6.07 10.62 24.27
CA LEU A 129 5.18 9.48 24.56
C LEU A 129 5.91 8.14 24.37
N PHE A 130 6.66 7.98 23.29
CA PHE A 130 7.40 6.75 23.02
C PHE A 130 8.65 6.59 23.91
N ALA A 131 9.26 7.68 24.37
CA ALA A 131 10.38 7.65 25.30
C ALA A 131 10.02 6.98 26.63
N HIS A 132 8.81 7.18 27.14
CA HIS A 132 8.31 6.46 28.32
C HIS A 132 8.26 4.94 28.14
N LEU A 133 8.15 4.48 26.89
CA LEU A 133 8.12 3.07 26.51
C LEU A 133 9.49 2.54 26.05
N ARG A 134 10.54 3.38 26.10
CA ARG A 134 11.89 3.10 25.57
C ARG A 134 11.88 2.67 24.09
N GLN A 135 10.93 3.18 23.33
CA GLN A 135 10.79 2.88 21.91
C GLN A 135 11.33 4.05 21.10
N PRO A 136 12.44 3.91 20.36
CA PRO A 136 12.92 4.98 19.49
C PRO A 136 11.94 5.21 18.34
N VAL A 137 11.79 6.47 17.94
CA VAL A 137 11.04 6.92 16.77
C VAL A 137 11.93 7.72 15.83
N ALA A 138 11.56 7.76 14.55
CA ALA A 138 12.27 8.57 13.56
C ALA A 138 11.27 9.37 12.71
N GLN A 139 11.59 10.63 12.45
CA GLN A 139 10.79 11.48 11.57
C GLN A 139 11.09 11.16 10.10
N ILE A 140 10.04 11.00 9.30
CA ILE A 140 10.13 10.94 7.84
C ILE A 140 9.15 11.96 7.25
N LEU A 141 9.65 12.85 6.40
CA LEU A 141 8.84 13.82 5.66
C LEU A 141 8.96 13.54 4.17
N LEU A 142 7.82 13.38 3.49
CA LEU A 142 7.77 13.08 2.06
C LEU A 142 6.80 14.03 1.35
N THR A 143 7.06 14.30 0.09
CA THR A 143 6.15 14.96 -0.85
C THR A 143 5.76 14.01 -1.97
N ARG A 144 4.71 14.36 -2.73
CA ARG A 144 4.33 13.59 -3.91
C ARG A 144 5.48 13.51 -4.92
N ASN A 145 6.27 14.57 -5.06
CA ASN A 145 7.39 14.62 -5.98
C ASN A 145 8.53 13.67 -5.57
N ASP A 146 8.78 13.53 -4.26
CA ASP A 146 9.81 12.59 -3.78
C ASP A 146 9.42 11.14 -4.09
N ILE A 147 8.12 10.85 -4.07
CA ILE A 147 7.58 9.55 -4.44
C ILE A 147 7.51 9.41 -5.95
N ALA A 148 7.27 10.50 -6.69
CA ALA A 148 7.27 10.52 -8.15
C ALA A 148 8.64 10.19 -8.74
N ASP A 149 9.73 10.64 -8.12
CA ASP A 149 11.07 10.32 -8.59
C ASP A 149 11.50 8.91 -8.14
N ARG A 150 11.98 8.07 -9.08
CA ARG A 150 12.32 6.67 -8.78
C ARG A 150 13.48 6.56 -7.81
N THR A 151 14.48 7.43 -7.95
CA THR A 151 15.69 7.40 -7.13
C THR A 151 15.35 7.81 -5.71
N GLN A 152 14.57 8.87 -5.54
CA GLN A 152 14.09 9.34 -4.25
C GLN A 152 13.15 8.33 -3.60
N TYR A 153 12.26 7.70 -4.37
CA TYR A 153 11.42 6.60 -3.89
C TYR A 153 12.25 5.44 -3.32
N LEU A 154 13.28 4.98 -4.05
CA LEU A 154 14.16 3.90 -3.59
C LEU A 154 14.98 4.32 -2.36
N ASN A 155 15.45 5.57 -2.30
CA ASN A 155 16.15 6.10 -1.13
C ASN A 155 15.25 6.13 0.12
N ALA A 156 13.99 6.57 -0.05
CA ALA A 156 13.00 6.54 1.02
C ALA A 156 12.72 5.10 1.47
N GLN A 157 12.49 4.18 0.52
CA GLN A 157 12.26 2.75 0.79
C GLN A 157 13.43 2.12 1.57
N ASN A 158 14.67 2.36 1.16
CA ASN A 158 15.86 1.87 1.85
C ASN A 158 15.95 2.41 3.28
N THR A 159 15.67 3.71 3.45
CA THR A 159 15.63 4.34 4.78
C THR A 159 14.58 3.70 5.67
N PHE A 160 13.37 3.45 5.16
CA PHE A 160 12.34 2.73 5.90
C PHE A 160 12.79 1.34 6.31
N HIS A 161 13.38 0.56 5.39
CA HIS A 161 13.85 -0.79 5.70
C HIS A 161 14.91 -0.81 6.80
N GLU A 162 15.87 0.12 6.77
CA GLU A 162 16.91 0.20 7.79
C GLU A 162 16.33 0.63 9.15
N LEU A 163 15.45 1.64 9.18
CA LEU A 163 14.76 2.06 10.41
C LEU A 163 14.00 0.90 11.07
N LEU A 164 13.26 0.14 10.27
CA LEU A 164 12.52 -1.02 10.76
C LEU A 164 13.43 -2.17 11.20
N HIS A 165 14.58 -2.34 10.55
CA HIS A 165 15.59 -3.32 10.95
C HIS A 165 16.24 -2.95 12.30
N MET A 166 16.47 -1.66 12.54
CA MET A 166 16.94 -1.12 13.83
C MET A 166 15.86 -1.16 14.93
N GLY A 167 14.63 -1.58 14.63
CA GLY A 167 13.51 -1.60 15.58
C GLY A 167 12.97 -0.21 15.92
N VAL A 168 13.25 0.80 15.10
CA VAL A 168 12.73 2.17 15.23
C VAL A 168 11.35 2.25 14.59
N ILE A 169 10.41 2.98 15.19
CA ILE A 169 9.09 3.25 14.61
C ILE A 169 9.14 4.56 13.80
N PRO A 170 9.01 4.52 12.46
CA PRO A 170 8.96 5.73 11.67
C PRO A 170 7.64 6.47 11.86
N ILE A 171 7.71 7.78 12.07
CA ILE A 171 6.59 8.72 12.09
C ILE A 171 6.64 9.54 10.80
N VAL A 172 5.75 9.18 9.87
CA VAL A 172 5.67 9.74 8.52
C VAL A 172 4.64 10.86 8.47
N ASN A 173 4.99 11.97 7.83
CA ASN A 173 4.03 13.01 7.47
C ASN A 173 4.38 13.65 6.12
N GLU A 174 3.46 14.39 5.53
CA GLU A 174 3.72 15.19 4.34
C GLU A 174 4.69 16.34 4.68
N ASN A 175 5.64 16.63 3.79
CA ASN A 175 6.50 17.80 3.91
C ASN A 175 5.75 19.05 3.41
N ASP A 176 4.86 19.60 4.24
CA ASP A 176 4.02 20.74 3.91
C ASP A 176 4.80 21.98 3.43
N THR A 177 6.05 22.19 3.89
CA THR A 177 6.88 23.32 3.48
C THR A 177 7.18 23.31 1.98
N LEU A 178 7.35 22.12 1.40
CA LEU A 178 7.63 21.94 -0.03
C LEU A 178 6.36 21.61 -0.83
N ALA A 179 5.28 21.19 -0.17
CA ALA A 179 4.04 20.82 -0.84
C ALA A 179 3.23 22.06 -1.31
N VAL A 180 3.19 22.29 -2.62
CA VAL A 180 2.25 23.24 -3.26
C VAL A 180 0.91 22.56 -3.58
N SER A 181 -0.16 23.33 -3.77
CA SER A 181 -1.53 22.82 -3.94
C SER A 181 -1.67 21.76 -5.05
N GLU A 182 -0.86 21.90 -6.11
CA GLU A 182 -0.81 21.05 -7.29
C GLU A 182 -0.09 19.72 -7.07
N ILE A 183 0.81 19.66 -6.06
CA ILE A 183 1.67 18.49 -5.79
C ILE A 183 1.43 17.89 -4.40
N LYS A 184 0.34 18.26 -3.72
CA LYS A 184 -0.02 17.60 -2.46
C LYS A 184 -0.44 16.17 -2.72
N PHE A 185 -0.26 15.29 -1.75
CA PHE A 185 -0.97 14.01 -1.78
C PHE A 185 -2.49 14.21 -1.80
N GLY A 186 -2.95 15.36 -1.32
CA GLY A 186 -4.36 15.71 -1.12
C GLY A 186 -4.75 15.45 0.33
N ASP A 187 -4.30 14.32 0.87
CA ASP A 187 -4.38 13.98 2.29
C ASP A 187 -3.41 12.86 2.71
N ASN A 188 -3.27 12.67 4.03
CA ASN A 188 -2.45 11.60 4.58
C ASN A 188 -3.06 10.20 4.44
N ASP A 189 -4.34 10.07 4.03
CA ASP A 189 -4.90 8.74 3.70
C ASP A 189 -4.15 8.20 2.47
N THR A 190 -3.99 9.01 1.42
CA THR A 190 -3.22 8.65 0.22
C THR A 190 -1.75 8.39 0.53
N LEU A 191 -1.10 9.28 1.29
CA LEU A 191 0.30 9.09 1.73
C LEU A 191 0.46 7.74 2.46
N SER A 192 -0.48 7.38 3.34
CA SER A 192 -0.39 6.12 4.08
C SER A 192 -0.50 4.88 3.22
N ALA A 193 -1.33 4.92 2.17
CA ALA A 193 -1.44 3.84 1.21
C ALA A 193 -0.18 3.70 0.34
N ILE A 194 0.45 4.82 -0.03
CA ILE A 194 1.73 4.80 -0.73
C ILE A 194 2.84 4.25 0.17
N THR A 195 2.93 4.72 1.42
CA THR A 195 3.88 4.20 2.40
C THR A 195 3.70 2.70 2.60
N ALA A 196 2.46 2.23 2.72
CA ALA A 196 2.15 0.81 2.86
C ALA A 196 2.59 -0.02 1.65
N GLY A 197 2.36 0.47 0.42
CA GLY A 197 2.89 -0.16 -0.79
C GLY A 197 4.42 -0.17 -0.83
N MET A 198 5.05 0.98 -0.52
CA MET A 198 6.51 1.15 -0.52
C MET A 198 7.23 0.19 0.41
N VAL A 199 6.67 -0.09 1.59
CA VAL A 199 7.27 -1.00 2.57
C VAL A 199 6.71 -2.42 2.52
N SER A 200 5.94 -2.76 1.48
CA SER A 200 5.26 -4.05 1.32
C SER A 200 4.51 -4.47 2.60
N ALA A 201 3.69 -3.57 3.14
CA ALA A 201 2.98 -3.80 4.39
C ALA A 201 1.94 -4.93 4.27
N ASP A 202 1.79 -5.74 5.32
CA ASP A 202 0.68 -6.70 5.41
C ASP A 202 -0.65 -5.99 5.67
N TYR A 203 -0.60 -4.92 6.48
CA TYR A 203 -1.78 -4.18 6.94
C TYR A 203 -1.61 -2.67 6.84
N LEU A 204 -2.67 -2.00 6.39
CA LEU A 204 -2.88 -0.56 6.55
C LEU A 204 -4.12 -0.31 7.40
N PHE A 205 -3.97 0.34 8.54
CA PHE A 205 -5.07 0.79 9.40
C PHE A 205 -5.35 2.27 9.16
N LEU A 206 -6.51 2.57 8.59
CA LEU A 206 -7.06 3.92 8.48
C LEU A 206 -7.89 4.21 9.74
N MET A 207 -7.28 4.83 10.75
CA MET A 207 -7.95 5.15 12.01
C MET A 207 -8.84 6.39 11.82
N THR A 208 -10.14 6.25 12.11
CA THR A 208 -11.16 7.29 11.87
C THR A 208 -12.11 7.47 13.06
N ASP A 209 -12.95 8.50 13.02
CA ASP A 209 -13.96 8.79 14.03
C ASP A 209 -15.14 7.78 14.07
N VAL A 210 -15.39 7.09 12.96
CA VAL A 210 -16.33 5.97 12.84
C VAL A 210 -15.64 4.61 13.06
N ASP A 211 -16.39 3.58 13.40
CA ASP A 211 -15.88 2.23 13.68
C ASP A 211 -15.75 1.35 12.44
N CYS A 212 -16.54 1.60 11.41
CA CYS A 212 -16.49 0.92 10.12
C CYS A 212 -17.11 1.80 9.02
N LEU A 213 -17.08 1.31 7.78
CA LEU A 213 -17.86 1.83 6.66
C LEU A 213 -19.31 1.37 6.80
N TYR A 214 -20.24 2.26 6.47
CA TYR A 214 -21.68 1.98 6.42
C TYR A 214 -22.19 2.16 4.99
N ASP A 215 -23.29 1.48 4.65
CA ASP A 215 -24.00 1.65 3.37
C ASP A 215 -24.52 3.08 3.17
N LYS A 216 -24.91 3.74 4.26
CA LYS A 216 -25.32 5.16 4.33
C LYS A 216 -24.81 5.82 5.60
N ASN A 217 -24.85 7.15 5.64
CA ASN A 217 -24.32 7.90 6.77
C ASN A 217 -25.08 7.57 8.09
N PRO A 218 -24.43 6.95 9.08
CA PRO A 218 -25.09 6.51 10.32
C PRO A 218 -25.52 7.67 11.22
N ARG A 219 -25.00 8.89 10.99
CA ARG A 219 -25.41 10.10 11.74
C ARG A 219 -26.77 10.62 11.31
N THR A 220 -27.15 10.41 10.04
CA THR A 220 -28.42 10.87 9.47
C THR A 220 -29.41 9.72 9.25
N HIS A 221 -28.92 8.48 9.18
CA HIS A 221 -29.73 7.28 8.95
C HIS A 221 -29.50 6.25 10.05
N PRO A 222 -30.41 6.14 11.04
CA PRO A 222 -30.29 5.16 12.13
C PRO A 222 -30.33 3.69 11.67
N ASP A 223 -30.84 3.42 10.47
CA ASP A 223 -30.92 2.10 9.86
C ASP A 223 -29.69 1.76 8.98
N ALA A 224 -28.62 2.56 9.07
CA ALA A 224 -27.35 2.29 8.41
C ALA A 224 -26.77 0.94 8.84
N ARG A 225 -26.31 0.16 7.86
CA ARG A 225 -25.74 -1.18 8.07
C ARG A 225 -24.24 -1.14 7.86
N ALA A 226 -23.53 -1.79 8.78
CA ALA A 226 -22.08 -1.92 8.71
C ALA A 226 -21.65 -2.80 7.54
N ILE A 227 -20.64 -2.36 6.80
CA ILE A 227 -19.97 -3.12 5.75
C ILE A 227 -18.68 -3.69 6.35
N GLU A 228 -18.69 -4.97 6.71
CA GLU A 228 -17.54 -5.58 7.40
C GLU A 228 -16.41 -6.02 6.45
N VAL A 229 -16.75 -6.44 5.23
CA VAL A 229 -15.77 -6.92 4.25
C VAL A 229 -16.08 -6.36 2.87
N VAL A 230 -15.06 -5.79 2.24
CA VAL A 230 -15.10 -5.31 0.85
C VAL A 230 -14.13 -6.14 0.03
N LYS A 231 -14.67 -6.92 -0.92
CA LYS A 231 -13.87 -7.74 -1.85
C LYS A 231 -13.49 -6.96 -3.10
N ASP A 232 -14.46 -6.26 -3.66
CA ASP A 232 -14.27 -5.34 -4.77
C ASP A 232 -14.80 -3.97 -4.39
N ILE A 233 -13.95 -2.95 -4.54
CA ILE A 233 -14.28 -1.56 -4.25
C ILE A 233 -15.13 -0.97 -5.39
N ALA A 234 -15.08 -1.52 -6.60
CA ALA A 234 -15.94 -1.10 -7.71
C ALA A 234 -17.43 -1.41 -7.45
N GLU A 235 -17.73 -2.47 -6.70
CA GLU A 235 -19.09 -2.87 -6.33
C GLU A 235 -19.61 -2.14 -5.07
N LEU A 236 -18.79 -1.26 -4.48
CA LEU A 236 -19.10 -0.63 -3.21
C LEU A 236 -20.15 0.47 -3.37
N SER A 237 -21.39 0.17 -2.99
CA SER A 237 -22.51 1.12 -2.93
C SER A 237 -22.55 1.84 -1.56
N ALA A 238 -21.49 2.56 -1.20
CA ALA A 238 -21.48 3.38 0.01
C ALA A 238 -21.72 4.86 -0.34
N ASP A 239 -22.52 5.56 0.46
CA ASP A 239 -22.63 7.02 0.35
C ASP A 239 -21.32 7.67 0.84
N VAL A 240 -20.55 8.19 -0.11
CA VAL A 240 -19.21 8.74 0.13
C VAL A 240 -19.19 10.27 0.26
N SER A 241 -20.36 10.90 0.28
CA SER A 241 -20.53 12.35 0.16
C SER A 241 -20.14 13.16 1.42
N SER A 242 -19.76 12.50 2.52
CA SER A 242 -19.40 13.21 3.76
C SER A 242 -18.02 13.88 3.66
N SER A 243 -18.01 15.22 3.64
CA SER A 243 -16.82 16.06 3.84
C SER A 243 -16.18 15.77 5.21
N GLY A 244 -14.83 15.78 5.27
CA GLY A 244 -14.07 15.58 6.51
C GLY A 244 -14.34 16.65 7.58
N SER A 245 -13.74 16.51 8.77
CA SER A 245 -13.85 17.50 9.86
C SER A 245 -13.27 18.86 9.45
N SER A 246 -13.63 19.94 10.14
CA SER A 246 -13.16 21.30 9.82
C SER A 246 -11.62 21.45 9.85
N LEU A 247 -10.92 20.60 10.61
CA LEU A 247 -9.46 20.53 10.69
C LEU A 247 -8.82 19.45 9.82
N GLY A 248 -9.60 18.46 9.37
CA GLY A 248 -9.15 17.34 8.54
C GLY A 248 -9.45 17.56 7.06
N THR A 249 -8.51 17.25 6.18
CA THR A 249 -8.74 17.38 4.72
C THR A 249 -9.37 16.13 4.10
N GLY A 250 -9.38 14.99 4.80
CA GLY A 250 -9.78 13.67 4.26
C GLY A 250 -11.11 13.14 4.80
N GLY A 251 -12.10 12.98 3.91
CA GLY A 251 -13.41 12.39 4.19
C GLY A 251 -13.43 10.86 4.04
N MET A 252 -14.62 10.28 3.89
CA MET A 252 -14.73 8.84 3.57
C MET A 252 -14.26 8.53 2.15
N SER A 253 -14.37 9.49 1.23
CA SER A 253 -13.95 9.34 -0.16
C SER A 253 -12.46 9.07 -0.28
N THR A 254 -11.66 9.85 0.42
CA THR A 254 -10.21 9.70 0.40
C THR A 254 -9.74 8.40 1.06
N LYS A 255 -10.47 7.89 2.07
CA LYS A 255 -10.21 6.57 2.67
C LYS A 255 -10.50 5.44 1.69
N ILE A 256 -11.57 5.54 0.90
CA ILE A 256 -11.87 4.56 -0.14
C ILE A 256 -10.80 4.60 -1.26
N VAL A 257 -10.34 5.80 -1.64
CA VAL A 257 -9.22 5.94 -2.59
C VAL A 257 -7.94 5.32 -2.04
N ALA A 258 -7.59 5.59 -0.78
CA ALA A 258 -6.44 5.01 -0.11
C ALA A 258 -6.58 3.48 0.02
N ALA A 259 -7.76 2.96 0.35
CA ALA A 259 -8.03 1.53 0.40
C ALA A 259 -7.85 0.88 -0.98
N ARG A 260 -8.33 1.51 -2.05
CA ARG A 260 -8.12 1.04 -3.43
C ARG A 260 -6.64 1.02 -3.79
N LEU A 261 -5.90 2.05 -3.40
CA LEU A 261 -4.47 2.14 -3.64
C LEU A 261 -3.71 1.04 -2.89
N ALA A 262 -3.94 0.90 -1.59
CA ALA A 262 -3.25 -0.10 -0.77
C ALA A 262 -3.60 -1.54 -1.19
N THR A 263 -4.87 -1.83 -1.48
CA THR A 263 -5.29 -3.18 -1.90
C THR A 263 -4.75 -3.58 -3.27
N SER A 264 -4.53 -2.64 -4.18
CA SER A 264 -3.87 -2.91 -5.46
C SER A 264 -2.38 -3.18 -5.29
N ALA A 265 -1.74 -2.68 -4.22
CA ALA A 265 -0.38 -3.06 -3.81
C ALA A 265 -0.32 -4.36 -2.99
N GLY A 266 -1.44 -5.06 -2.81
CA GLY A 266 -1.50 -6.31 -2.04
C GLY A 266 -1.59 -6.13 -0.52
N VAL A 267 -1.84 -4.91 -0.05
CA VAL A 267 -1.98 -4.59 1.37
C VAL A 267 -3.42 -4.84 1.81
N THR A 268 -3.62 -5.50 2.96
CA THR A 268 -4.94 -5.60 3.59
C THR A 268 -5.27 -4.28 4.29
N THR A 269 -6.32 -3.57 3.85
CA THR A 269 -6.67 -2.27 4.44
C THR A 269 -7.85 -2.39 5.40
N ILE A 270 -7.75 -1.76 6.56
CA ILE A 270 -8.75 -1.77 7.63
C ILE A 270 -9.21 -0.35 7.94
N ILE A 271 -10.52 -0.13 8.03
CA ILE A 271 -11.09 1.07 8.65
C ILE A 271 -11.58 0.69 10.05
N THR A 272 -11.13 1.43 11.06
CA THR A 272 -11.57 1.23 12.45
C THR A 272 -11.48 2.53 13.28
N LYS A 273 -12.05 2.51 14.48
CA LYS A 273 -12.20 3.68 15.34
C LYS A 273 -10.89 4.11 15.99
N SER A 274 -10.50 5.37 15.80
CA SER A 274 -9.30 6.00 16.35
C SER A 274 -9.32 6.14 17.87
N SER A 275 -10.49 6.32 18.47
CA SER A 275 -10.62 6.38 19.93
C SER A 275 -10.44 5.04 20.64
N LYS A 276 -10.25 3.94 19.90
CA LYS A 276 -9.96 2.60 20.43
C LYS A 276 -8.75 1.94 19.73
N PRO A 277 -7.51 2.49 19.85
CA PRO A 277 -6.34 1.97 19.14
C PRO A 277 -6.01 0.51 19.46
N GLY A 278 -6.36 0.02 20.65
CA GLY A 278 -6.22 -1.40 21.03
C GLY A 278 -6.98 -2.38 20.10
N ASN A 279 -7.95 -1.89 19.31
CA ASN A 279 -8.62 -2.68 18.28
C ASN A 279 -7.64 -3.25 17.25
N ILE A 280 -6.54 -2.55 16.94
CA ILE A 280 -5.55 -2.98 15.94
C ILE A 280 -5.03 -4.38 16.28
N THR A 281 -4.59 -4.59 17.52
CA THR A 281 -4.08 -5.89 17.97
C THR A 281 -5.15 -6.99 17.88
N ASN A 282 -6.39 -6.68 18.26
CA ASN A 282 -7.49 -7.65 18.26
C ASN A 282 -7.90 -8.04 16.83
N ILE A 283 -7.94 -7.06 15.92
CA ILE A 283 -8.26 -7.28 14.50
C ILE A 283 -7.17 -8.11 13.83
N VAL A 284 -5.90 -7.78 14.03
CA VAL A 284 -4.78 -8.57 13.46
C VAL A 284 -4.84 -10.01 13.94
N LYS A 285 -4.99 -10.23 15.26
CA LYS A 285 -5.09 -11.59 15.83
C LYS A 285 -6.27 -12.36 15.25
N TYR A 286 -7.44 -11.73 15.14
CA TYR A 286 -8.63 -12.33 14.55
C TYR A 286 -8.41 -12.73 13.09
N ILE A 287 -7.86 -11.83 12.26
CA ILE A 287 -7.66 -12.10 10.83
C ILE A 287 -6.63 -13.21 10.63
N GLU A 288 -5.50 -13.16 11.35
CA GLU A 288 -4.45 -14.17 11.23
C GLU A 288 -4.90 -15.55 11.74
N ALA A 289 -5.68 -15.61 12.83
CA ALA A 289 -6.28 -16.85 13.31
C ALA A 289 -7.25 -17.47 12.29
N ARG A 290 -7.97 -16.65 11.52
CA ARG A 290 -8.85 -17.15 10.45
C ARG A 290 -8.09 -17.64 9.22
N LYS A 291 -6.91 -17.07 8.92
CA LYS A 291 -6.04 -17.53 7.82
C LYS A 291 -5.39 -18.87 8.12
N SER A 292 -5.18 -19.22 9.38
CA SER A 292 -4.56 -20.49 9.79
C SER A 292 -5.54 -21.66 9.87
N LEU A 293 -6.85 -21.41 9.73
CA LEU A 293 -7.84 -22.47 9.67
C LEU A 293 -7.78 -23.22 8.32
N PRO A 294 -7.91 -24.55 8.31
CA PRO A 294 -8.06 -25.32 7.08
C PRO A 294 -9.30 -24.82 6.32
N VAL A 295 -9.15 -24.53 5.03
CA VAL A 295 -10.30 -24.25 4.16
C VAL A 295 -11.21 -25.48 4.18
N PRO A 296 -12.52 -25.35 4.50
CA PRO A 296 -13.43 -26.47 4.42
C PRO A 296 -13.42 -26.97 2.97
N ILE A 297 -13.00 -28.23 2.76
CA ILE A 297 -13.19 -28.89 1.47
C ILE A 297 -14.70 -28.89 1.22
N SER A 298 -15.17 -28.09 0.27
CA SER A 298 -16.57 -28.11 -0.11
C SER A 298 -16.93 -29.53 -0.52
N ARG A 299 -17.92 -30.11 0.16
CA ARG A 299 -18.61 -31.38 -0.17
C ARG A 299 -19.40 -31.28 -1.49
N ALA A 300 -18.79 -30.72 -2.52
CA ALA A 300 -19.35 -30.52 -3.86
C ALA A 300 -18.50 -31.25 -4.90
N ALA A 301 -18.14 -32.51 -4.61
CA ALA A 301 -17.55 -33.43 -5.58
C ALA A 301 -17.72 -34.89 -5.12
N SER A 302 -18.93 -35.29 -4.75
CA SER A 302 -19.25 -36.72 -4.55
C SER A 302 -20.74 -37.02 -4.74
N SER A 303 -21.34 -36.47 -5.79
CA SER A 303 -22.69 -36.88 -6.23
C SER A 303 -22.76 -37.41 -7.66
N SER A 304 -21.64 -37.57 -8.37
CA SER A 304 -21.63 -38.05 -9.77
C SER A 304 -20.95 -39.41 -10.01
N ALA A 305 -20.59 -40.17 -8.97
CA ALA A 305 -19.89 -41.45 -9.13
C ALA A 305 -20.54 -42.65 -8.40
N LEU A 306 -21.85 -42.61 -8.14
CA LEU A 306 -22.61 -43.76 -7.65
C LEU A 306 -23.96 -43.85 -8.37
N SER A 307 -23.91 -44.04 -9.69
CA SER A 307 -25.04 -44.58 -10.44
C SER A 307 -24.55 -45.86 -11.12
N GLY A 308 -24.83 -47.01 -10.51
CA GLY A 308 -24.52 -48.29 -11.15
C GLY A 308 -24.19 -49.50 -10.27
N LEU A 309 -24.43 -49.49 -8.96
CA LEU A 309 -24.20 -50.70 -8.13
C LEU A 309 -25.46 -51.10 -7.36
N SER A 310 -25.79 -52.39 -7.42
CA SER A 310 -26.96 -53.02 -6.79
C SER A 310 -26.80 -53.15 -5.28
N ALA A 311 -27.94 -53.19 -4.58
CA ALA A 311 -28.07 -53.15 -3.12
C ALA A 311 -27.33 -54.26 -2.34
N ASP A 312 -26.92 -55.35 -3.01
CA ASP A 312 -26.29 -56.50 -2.35
C ASP A 312 -24.77 -56.39 -2.19
N GLU A 313 -24.08 -55.43 -2.84
CA GLU A 313 -22.62 -55.29 -2.71
C GLU A 313 -22.17 -54.30 -1.62
N VAL A 314 -23.10 -53.59 -0.98
CA VAL A 314 -22.79 -52.56 0.03
C VAL A 314 -22.47 -53.16 1.41
N SER A 315 -22.87 -54.42 1.68
CA SER A 315 -22.75 -55.00 3.03
C SER A 315 -21.34 -55.51 3.38
N HIS A 316 -20.47 -55.80 2.40
CA HIS A 316 -19.18 -56.47 2.67
C HIS A 316 -17.91 -55.60 2.57
N LYS A 317 -18.00 -54.30 2.24
CA LYS A 317 -16.83 -53.40 2.20
C LYS A 317 -16.74 -52.37 3.34
N ALA A 318 -17.72 -52.32 4.24
CA ALA A 318 -17.72 -51.36 5.36
C ALA A 318 -16.81 -51.74 6.54
N ALA A 319 -16.18 -52.92 6.54
CA ALA A 319 -15.42 -53.43 7.69
C ALA A 319 -13.89 -53.31 7.59
N ALA A 320 -13.33 -52.78 6.49
CA ALA A 320 -11.88 -52.83 6.24
C ALA A 320 -11.13 -51.49 6.30
N THR A 321 -11.76 -50.38 6.71
CA THR A 321 -11.12 -49.04 6.70
C THR A 321 -11.14 -48.34 8.06
N ALA A 322 -11.29 -49.09 9.15
CA ALA A 322 -11.28 -48.56 10.52
C ALA A 322 -9.90 -48.70 11.20
N LEU A 323 -8.81 -48.30 10.54
CA LEU A 323 -7.48 -48.18 11.14
C LEU A 323 -6.68 -47.07 10.45
N ASP A 324 -7.13 -45.82 10.58
CA ASP A 324 -6.23 -44.66 10.60
C ASP A 324 -6.97 -43.51 11.29
N GLY A 325 -6.66 -43.35 12.58
CA GLY A 325 -7.26 -42.34 13.45
C GLY A 325 -6.75 -40.94 13.12
N VAL A 326 -7.28 -40.33 12.06
CA VAL A 326 -7.28 -38.87 11.94
C VAL A 326 -8.54 -38.40 12.67
N ALA A 327 -8.36 -37.95 13.91
CA ALA A 327 -9.41 -37.26 14.65
C ALA A 327 -9.93 -36.10 13.79
N LEU A 328 -11.13 -36.27 13.23
CA LEU A 328 -11.92 -35.20 12.64
C LEU A 328 -12.19 -34.20 13.76
N ARG A 329 -11.31 -33.21 13.91
CA ARG A 329 -11.59 -32.04 14.75
C ARG A 329 -12.85 -31.41 14.19
N ASP A 330 -13.90 -31.39 14.99
CA ASP A 330 -15.14 -30.71 14.70
C ASP A 330 -14.81 -29.25 14.34
N SER A 331 -14.98 -28.89 13.06
CA SER A 331 -14.68 -27.56 12.54
C SER A 331 -15.49 -26.46 13.24
N THR A 332 -16.61 -26.83 13.88
CA THR A 332 -17.45 -25.90 14.65
C THR A 332 -16.87 -25.56 16.03
N ALA A 333 -16.12 -26.48 16.64
CA ALA A 333 -15.45 -26.24 17.93
C ALA A 333 -14.26 -25.28 17.79
N ALA A 334 -13.54 -25.36 16.65
CA ALA A 334 -12.40 -24.47 16.37
C ALA A 334 -12.82 -23.03 16.03
N GLU A 335 -14.03 -22.81 15.48
CA GLU A 335 -14.54 -21.45 15.23
C GLU A 335 -14.97 -20.71 16.52
N ASN A 336 -15.41 -21.44 17.54
CA ASN A 336 -15.84 -20.86 18.82
C ASN A 336 -14.68 -20.34 19.69
N ASP A 337 -13.45 -20.78 19.45
CA ASP A 337 -12.24 -20.32 20.15
C ASP A 337 -11.58 -19.08 19.52
N ILE A 338 -12.11 -18.57 18.41
CA ILE A 338 -11.58 -17.36 17.77
C ILE A 338 -12.10 -16.13 18.53
N PRO A 339 -11.23 -15.25 19.05
CA PRO A 339 -11.67 -14.02 19.69
C PRO A 339 -12.54 -13.18 18.75
N ARG A 340 -13.72 -12.77 19.21
CA ARG A 340 -14.60 -11.90 18.41
C ARG A 340 -13.89 -10.57 18.15
N ALA A 341 -13.67 -10.24 16.87
CA ALA A 341 -13.06 -8.96 16.51
C ALA A 341 -13.99 -7.78 16.88
N PRO A 342 -13.42 -6.63 17.26
CA PRO A 342 -14.18 -5.39 17.31
C PRO A 342 -14.70 -5.04 15.91
N LEU A 343 -15.78 -4.25 15.83
CA LEU A 343 -16.36 -3.82 14.57
C LEU A 343 -15.32 -3.03 13.74
N HIS A 344 -15.20 -3.40 12.47
CA HIS A 344 -14.28 -2.82 11.49
C HIS A 344 -14.74 -3.13 10.07
N THR A 345 -14.20 -2.42 9.09
CA THR A 345 -14.28 -2.81 7.67
C THR A 345 -12.94 -3.30 7.20
N ARG A 346 -12.91 -4.46 6.56
CA ARG A 346 -11.73 -5.03 5.92
C ARG A 346 -11.86 -5.02 4.41
N PHE A 347 -10.95 -4.32 3.75
CA PHE A 347 -10.76 -4.38 2.31
C PHE A 347 -9.76 -5.48 2.01
N LEU A 348 -10.17 -6.47 1.20
CA LEU A 348 -9.30 -7.56 0.82
C LEU A 348 -8.27 -7.10 -0.23
N PRO A 349 -7.00 -7.53 -0.13
CA PRO A 349 -6.03 -7.25 -1.18
C PRO A 349 -6.46 -7.93 -2.48
N GLN A 350 -6.09 -7.34 -3.61
CA GLN A 350 -6.34 -7.96 -4.91
C GLN A 350 -5.59 -9.29 -5.03
N ALA A 351 -6.21 -10.30 -5.65
CA ALA A 351 -5.62 -11.63 -5.81
C ALA A 351 -4.29 -11.61 -6.58
N GLN A 352 -4.12 -10.62 -7.47
CA GLN A 352 -2.87 -10.36 -8.19
C GLN A 352 -2.42 -8.92 -7.90
N PRO A 353 -1.60 -8.71 -6.85
CA PRO A 353 -1.09 -7.39 -6.53
C PRO A 353 -0.23 -6.79 -7.65
N MET A 354 -0.32 -5.47 -7.82
CA MET A 354 0.60 -4.71 -8.64
C MET A 354 2.00 -4.75 -8.02
N ARG A 355 3.03 -4.97 -8.86
CA ARG A 355 4.43 -4.86 -8.40
C ARG A 355 4.76 -3.40 -8.08
N ASP A 356 5.66 -3.18 -7.12
CA ASP A 356 6.11 -1.86 -6.63
C ASP A 356 6.39 -0.85 -7.74
N ARG A 357 7.01 -1.28 -8.86
CA ARG A 357 7.29 -0.41 -10.00
C ARG A 357 6.03 0.12 -10.70
N TYR A 358 5.02 -0.72 -10.91
CA TYR A 358 3.77 -0.30 -11.57
C TYR A 358 2.90 0.51 -10.63
N PHE A 359 2.91 0.18 -9.34
CA PHE A 359 2.30 0.99 -8.30
C PHE A 359 2.89 2.40 -8.28
N TRP A 360 4.23 2.52 -8.31
CA TRP A 360 4.92 3.81 -8.43
C TRP A 360 4.55 4.56 -9.72
N LEU A 361 4.51 3.89 -10.87
CA LEU A 361 4.13 4.53 -12.15
C LEU A 361 2.71 5.12 -12.15
N LEU A 362 1.75 4.44 -11.51
CA LEU A 362 0.35 4.88 -11.50
C LEU A 362 0.06 5.96 -10.45
N HIS A 363 0.79 5.94 -9.33
CA HIS A 363 0.37 6.65 -8.13
C HIS A 363 1.45 7.55 -7.51
N GLY A 364 2.72 7.27 -7.80
CA GLY A 364 3.82 8.15 -7.45
C GLY A 364 3.92 9.35 -8.39
N LEU A 365 3.63 9.15 -9.68
CA LEU A 365 3.88 10.16 -10.71
C LEU A 365 2.70 11.12 -10.94
N THR A 366 2.99 12.43 -10.98
CA THR A 366 2.07 13.43 -11.54
C THR A 366 2.25 13.48 -13.06
N PRO A 367 1.22 13.21 -13.87
CA PRO A 367 1.34 13.31 -15.31
C PRO A 367 1.41 14.78 -15.77
N HIS A 368 2.39 15.11 -16.61
CA HIS A 368 2.63 16.45 -17.16
C HIS A 368 2.05 16.63 -18.58
N GLY A 369 1.41 15.60 -19.12
CA GLY A 369 0.71 15.65 -20.40
C GLY A 369 -0.12 14.41 -20.68
N THR A 370 -0.66 14.34 -21.90
CA THR A 370 -1.45 13.23 -22.42
C THR A 370 -0.84 12.72 -23.72
N LEU A 371 -0.65 11.41 -23.84
CA LEU A 371 -0.45 10.74 -25.12
C LEU A 371 -1.76 10.06 -25.53
N TYR A 372 -2.25 10.44 -26.71
CA TYR A 372 -3.38 9.78 -27.35
C TYR A 372 -2.85 8.67 -28.24
N ILE A 373 -3.32 7.44 -28.03
CA ILE A 373 -2.86 6.24 -28.74
C ILE A 373 -4.04 5.56 -29.44
N ASP A 374 -3.77 4.88 -30.56
CA ASP A 374 -4.82 4.12 -31.25
C ASP A 374 -5.10 2.76 -30.56
N GLU A 375 -6.22 2.15 -30.93
CA GLU A 375 -6.66 0.85 -30.38
C GLU A 375 -5.65 -0.28 -30.67
N GLY A 376 -4.92 -0.18 -31.80
CA GLY A 376 -3.89 -1.16 -32.17
C GLY A 376 -2.70 -1.10 -31.22
N ALA A 377 -2.22 0.09 -30.91
CA ALA A 377 -1.21 0.34 -29.89
C ALA A 377 -1.71 -0.14 -28.52
N TYR A 378 -2.92 0.23 -28.11
CA TYR A 378 -3.46 -0.23 -26.83
C TYR A 378 -3.51 -1.76 -26.69
N LYS A 379 -3.92 -2.46 -27.76
CA LYS A 379 -3.89 -3.93 -27.80
C LYS A 379 -2.46 -4.47 -27.69
N ALA A 380 -1.52 -3.94 -28.46
CA ALA A 380 -0.12 -4.36 -28.42
C ALA A 380 0.52 -4.14 -27.03
N LEU A 381 0.22 -3.01 -26.40
CA LEU A 381 0.69 -2.71 -25.04
C LEU A 381 0.10 -3.67 -24.00
N SER A 382 -1.18 -4.06 -24.16
CA SER A 382 -1.83 -5.08 -23.33
C SER A 382 -1.15 -6.46 -23.50
N GLU A 383 -0.60 -6.73 -24.68
CA GLU A 383 0.21 -7.92 -25.01
C GLU A 383 1.71 -7.76 -24.68
N LYS A 384 2.07 -6.72 -23.90
CA LYS A 384 3.42 -6.45 -23.37
C LYS A 384 4.43 -5.84 -24.34
N ALA A 385 3.98 -5.23 -25.43
CA ALA A 385 4.83 -4.38 -26.25
C ALA A 385 5.13 -3.02 -25.56
N GLY A 386 6.20 -2.35 -25.98
CA GLY A 386 6.39 -0.92 -25.70
C GLY A 386 5.58 -0.06 -26.67
N LEU A 387 5.40 1.23 -26.36
CA LEU A 387 4.69 2.17 -27.23
C LEU A 387 5.64 2.65 -28.33
N LEU A 388 5.34 2.29 -29.57
CA LEU A 388 6.04 2.77 -30.76
C LEU A 388 5.44 4.09 -31.26
N PRO A 389 6.22 4.95 -31.95
CA PRO A 389 5.70 6.22 -32.46
C PRO A 389 4.50 6.06 -33.40
N VAL A 390 4.47 4.98 -34.19
CA VAL A 390 3.37 4.66 -35.12
C VAL A 390 1.99 4.60 -34.46
N GLY A 391 1.96 4.20 -33.19
CA GLY A 391 0.76 4.06 -32.38
C GLY A 391 0.31 5.32 -31.66
N VAL A 392 1.10 6.40 -31.73
CA VAL A 392 0.76 7.71 -31.15
C VAL A 392 -0.05 8.50 -32.18
N VAL A 393 -1.24 8.93 -31.76
CA VAL A 393 -2.20 9.68 -32.57
C VAL A 393 -2.05 11.18 -32.34
N ASP A 394 -1.88 11.59 -31.09
CA ASP A 394 -1.70 13.00 -30.72
C ASP A 394 -0.99 13.16 -29.36
N VAL A 395 -0.48 14.36 -29.10
CA VAL A 395 0.27 14.72 -27.89
C VAL A 395 -0.22 16.05 -27.33
N GLU A 396 -0.71 16.02 -26.09
CA GLU A 396 -1.17 17.21 -25.37
C GLU A 396 -0.26 17.50 -24.17
N GLY A 397 0.01 18.80 -23.94
CA GLY A 397 0.85 19.28 -22.86
C GLY A 397 2.32 19.47 -23.24
N HIS A 398 3.07 19.99 -22.29
CA HIS A 398 4.51 20.22 -22.39
C HIS A 398 5.21 19.37 -21.34
N PHE A 399 6.02 18.42 -21.81
CA PHE A 399 6.75 17.52 -20.94
C PHE A 399 8.08 17.13 -21.58
N SER A 400 9.05 16.82 -20.73
CA SER A 400 10.41 16.42 -21.12
C SER A 400 10.57 14.89 -21.11
N GLN A 401 11.75 14.42 -21.53
CA GLN A 401 12.10 13.00 -21.40
C GLN A 401 12.04 12.55 -19.94
N GLN A 402 11.65 11.30 -19.71
CA GLN A 402 11.45 10.67 -18.41
C GLN A 402 10.36 11.29 -17.53
N GLU A 403 9.52 12.18 -18.08
CA GLU A 403 8.33 12.65 -17.37
C GLU A 403 7.13 11.72 -17.61
N ALA A 404 6.21 11.75 -16.66
CA ALA A 404 5.00 10.93 -16.71
C ALA A 404 3.91 11.57 -17.55
N VAL A 405 3.16 10.75 -18.27
CA VAL A 405 2.02 11.17 -19.09
C VAL A 405 0.82 10.25 -18.87
N ARG A 406 -0.38 10.77 -19.11
CA ARG A 406 -1.60 9.96 -19.24
C ARG A 406 -1.58 9.23 -20.57
N LEU A 407 -1.99 7.97 -20.58
CA LEU A 407 -2.29 7.23 -21.80
C LEU A 407 -3.80 7.23 -22.02
N VAL A 408 -4.23 7.75 -23.17
CA VAL A 408 -5.64 7.84 -23.56
C VAL A 408 -5.82 7.14 -24.90
N VAL A 409 -6.75 6.18 -24.97
CA VAL A 409 -7.07 5.46 -26.20
C VAL A 409 -8.14 6.23 -26.96
N VAL A 410 -7.92 6.38 -28.26
CA VAL A 410 -8.82 7.12 -29.16
C VAL A 410 -9.05 6.37 -30.47
N GLN A 411 -10.18 6.67 -31.11
CA GLN A 411 -10.45 6.19 -32.47
C GLN A 411 -9.86 7.18 -33.48
N ARG A 412 -8.87 6.72 -34.24
CA ARG A 412 -8.20 7.51 -35.29
C ARG A 412 -9.16 7.84 -36.44
N VAL A 413 -9.21 9.11 -36.85
CA VAL A 413 -9.97 9.53 -38.04
C VAL A 413 -9.07 9.37 -39.27
N MET A 414 -9.47 8.53 -40.22
CA MET A 414 -8.75 8.38 -41.49
C MET A 414 -9.04 9.61 -42.37
N PRO A 415 -8.02 10.25 -42.96
CA PRO A 415 -8.25 11.31 -43.92
C PRO A 415 -8.97 10.73 -45.15
N THR A 416 -10.25 11.08 -45.34
CA THR A 416 -10.99 10.76 -46.55
C THR A 416 -10.32 11.45 -47.74
N SER A 417 -10.07 10.71 -48.83
CA SER A 417 -9.49 11.22 -50.07
C SER A 417 -10.19 12.52 -50.54
N PRO A 418 -9.46 13.48 -51.14
CA PRO A 418 -10.03 14.78 -51.47
C PRO A 418 -11.12 14.61 -52.55
N ARG A 419 -12.37 14.90 -52.19
CA ARG A 419 -13.44 15.11 -53.17
C ARG A 419 -13.07 16.33 -54.01
N ARG A 420 -12.78 16.13 -55.29
CA ARG A 420 -12.75 17.21 -56.29
C ARG A 420 -14.17 17.77 -56.43
N GLY A 421 -14.40 18.97 -55.90
CA GLY A 421 -15.60 19.79 -56.09
C GLY A 421 -15.19 21.27 -56.20
N PRO A 422 -15.90 22.10 -56.97
CA PRO A 422 -15.37 23.35 -57.48
C PRO A 422 -15.23 24.43 -56.40
N VAL A 423 -14.18 25.21 -56.56
CA VAL A 423 -13.78 26.34 -55.71
C VAL A 423 -14.80 27.47 -55.87
N HIS A 424 -15.50 27.81 -54.79
CA HIS A 424 -16.10 29.14 -54.63
C HIS A 424 -15.63 29.77 -53.31
N SER A 425 -15.11 30.98 -53.47
CA SER A 425 -14.51 31.87 -52.48
C SER A 425 -15.48 32.37 -51.41
N ALA A 426 -15.03 32.43 -50.15
CA ALA A 426 -15.36 33.51 -49.22
C ALA A 426 -14.40 33.51 -48.02
N LEU A 427 -14.03 34.71 -47.58
CA LEU A 427 -13.00 35.03 -46.58
C LEU A 427 -13.46 34.82 -45.13
N GLY A 428 -12.52 34.40 -44.27
CA GLY A 428 -12.42 34.83 -42.86
C GLY A 428 -12.87 33.84 -41.78
N GLY A 429 -11.92 33.15 -41.13
CA GLY A 429 -12.17 32.42 -39.88
C GLY A 429 -11.14 31.35 -39.54
N VAL A 430 -10.17 31.71 -38.69
CA VAL A 430 -9.34 30.93 -37.75
C VAL A 430 -9.23 29.39 -37.96
N SER A 431 -8.01 28.96 -38.29
CA SER A 431 -7.39 27.63 -38.12
C SER A 431 -8.23 26.51 -37.46
N GLY A 432 -9.01 25.79 -38.28
CA GLY A 432 -9.51 24.46 -37.95
C GLY A 432 -8.47 23.40 -38.30
N GLY A 433 -7.65 22.99 -37.32
CA GLY A 433 -6.85 21.77 -37.47
C GLY A 433 -7.79 20.57 -37.58
N HIS A 434 -7.61 19.74 -38.60
CA HIS A 434 -8.33 18.47 -38.71
C HIS A 434 -8.09 17.66 -37.41
N ALA A 435 -9.16 17.35 -36.67
CA ALA A 435 -9.06 16.50 -35.48
C ALA A 435 -8.48 15.14 -35.90
N ALA A 436 -7.37 14.73 -35.29
CA ALA A 436 -6.68 13.48 -35.63
C ALA A 436 -7.45 12.22 -35.16
N TYR A 437 -8.47 12.40 -34.32
CA TYR A 437 -9.27 11.35 -33.70
C TYR A 437 -10.66 11.84 -33.30
N GLU A 438 -11.58 10.91 -33.04
CA GLU A 438 -12.94 11.23 -32.58
C GLU A 438 -13.00 11.58 -31.09
N HIS A 439 -13.72 12.66 -30.78
CA HIS A 439 -13.85 13.21 -29.44
C HIS A 439 -15.12 12.76 -28.70
N GLU A 440 -16.16 12.34 -29.42
CA GLU A 440 -17.48 12.09 -28.82
C GLU A 440 -17.94 10.63 -28.88
N ASN A 441 -17.68 9.91 -29.98
CA ASN A 441 -18.18 8.55 -30.13
C ASN A 441 -17.22 7.63 -30.92
N PRO A 442 -16.43 6.78 -30.24
CA PRO A 442 -16.29 6.67 -28.79
C PRO A 442 -15.48 7.83 -28.22
N ALA A 443 -15.84 8.29 -27.02
CA ALA A 443 -15.07 9.30 -26.31
C ALA A 443 -13.66 8.77 -25.94
N PRO A 444 -12.64 9.65 -25.91
CA PRO A 444 -11.29 9.30 -25.45
C PRO A 444 -11.32 8.62 -24.08
N ARG A 445 -10.66 7.45 -23.97
CA ARG A 445 -10.65 6.64 -22.74
C ARG A 445 -9.27 6.58 -22.12
N GLU A 446 -9.11 7.14 -20.93
CA GLU A 446 -7.87 7.02 -20.16
C GLU A 446 -7.66 5.55 -19.72
N VAL A 447 -6.49 5.01 -20.01
CA VAL A 447 -6.16 3.60 -19.74
C VAL A 447 -4.97 3.40 -18.83
N GLY A 448 -4.13 4.42 -18.62
CA GLY A 448 -2.90 4.23 -17.85
C GLY A 448 -2.02 5.45 -17.72
N ARG A 449 -0.81 5.21 -17.21
CA ARG A 449 0.29 6.17 -17.13
C ARG A 449 1.52 5.58 -17.79
N ALA A 450 2.37 6.44 -18.32
CA ALA A 450 3.66 6.02 -18.87
C ALA A 450 4.76 7.05 -18.61
N LEU A 451 6.02 6.60 -18.55
CA LEU A 451 7.18 7.48 -18.70
C LEU A 451 7.62 7.51 -20.16
N VAL A 452 7.84 8.71 -20.68
CA VAL A 452 8.27 8.92 -22.06
C VAL A 452 9.79 8.92 -22.20
N ASN A 453 10.30 8.45 -23.34
CA ASN A 453 11.72 8.52 -23.70
C ASN A 453 12.07 9.77 -24.51
N TYR A 454 11.07 10.53 -24.96
CA TYR A 454 11.20 11.71 -25.82
C TYR A 454 10.36 12.86 -25.27
N ALA A 455 10.80 14.11 -25.45
CA ALA A 455 10.02 15.28 -25.04
C ALA A 455 8.78 15.46 -25.92
N SER A 456 7.77 16.20 -25.44
CA SER A 456 6.49 16.35 -26.16
C SER A 456 6.64 17.00 -27.53
N SER A 457 7.59 17.93 -27.69
CA SER A 457 7.94 18.53 -28.99
C SER A 457 8.55 17.52 -29.95
N GLU A 458 9.33 16.56 -29.45
CA GLU A 458 9.99 15.52 -30.24
C GLU A 458 8.99 14.44 -30.64
N ILE A 459 8.15 13.98 -29.70
CA ILE A 459 7.09 13.00 -29.98
C ILE A 459 6.15 13.52 -31.08
N LYS A 460 5.79 14.81 -31.05
CA LYS A 460 4.98 15.43 -32.11
C LYS A 460 5.60 15.33 -33.51
N LEU A 461 6.93 15.29 -33.62
CA LEU A 461 7.63 15.15 -34.90
C LEU A 461 7.69 13.69 -35.38
N ILE A 462 7.71 12.73 -34.46
CA ILE A 462 7.85 11.30 -34.78
C ILE A 462 6.53 10.51 -34.70
N GLN A 463 5.44 11.10 -34.22
CA GLN A 463 4.14 10.44 -34.11
C GLN A 463 3.67 9.91 -35.48
N GLY A 464 3.16 8.68 -35.50
CA GLY A 464 2.76 8.00 -36.74
C GLY A 464 3.91 7.40 -37.57
N LEU A 465 5.18 7.66 -37.25
CA LEU A 465 6.34 7.11 -37.98
C LEU A 465 6.76 5.73 -37.48
N ARG A 466 7.53 4.98 -38.29
CA ARG A 466 8.17 3.74 -37.85
C ARG A 466 9.45 4.06 -37.06
N SER A 467 9.82 3.23 -36.09
CA SER A 467 10.97 3.49 -35.21
C SER A 467 12.30 3.71 -35.94
N ARG A 468 12.51 3.05 -37.08
CA ARG A 468 13.69 3.25 -37.94
C ARG A 468 13.83 4.68 -38.48
N GLU A 469 12.75 5.47 -38.47
CA GLU A 469 12.70 6.82 -39.01
C GLU A 469 13.03 7.89 -37.95
N ILE A 470 13.05 7.52 -36.65
CA ILE A 470 13.31 8.44 -35.53
C ILE A 470 14.63 9.18 -35.72
N ARG A 471 15.73 8.44 -35.98
CA ARG A 471 17.06 9.03 -36.14
C ARG A 471 17.13 10.02 -37.30
N ASN A 472 16.38 9.78 -38.38
CA ASN A 472 16.38 10.68 -39.54
C ASN A 472 15.65 12.00 -39.23
N VAL A 473 14.65 11.97 -38.36
CA VAL A 473 13.83 13.14 -38.02
C VAL A 473 14.44 13.94 -36.86
N LEU A 474 14.89 13.26 -35.81
CA LEU A 474 15.43 13.92 -34.59
C LEU A 474 16.95 14.08 -34.62
N GLY A 475 17.65 13.43 -35.54
CA GLY A 475 19.13 13.39 -35.58
C GLY A 475 19.75 12.39 -34.59
N TYR A 476 18.96 11.81 -33.69
CA TYR A 476 19.36 10.79 -32.74
C TYR A 476 18.21 9.81 -32.49
N ALA A 477 18.50 8.66 -31.87
CA ALA A 477 17.49 7.68 -31.48
C ALA A 477 18.01 6.85 -30.31
N ASP A 478 17.76 7.32 -29.09
CA ASP A 478 18.16 6.63 -27.86
C ASP A 478 17.28 5.42 -27.54
N SER A 479 16.07 5.36 -28.11
CA SER A 479 15.14 4.25 -27.98
C SER A 479 14.28 4.09 -29.23
N GLU A 480 13.90 2.86 -29.57
CA GLU A 480 12.90 2.60 -30.62
C GLU A 480 11.47 2.90 -30.16
N TYR A 481 11.28 3.10 -28.85
CA TYR A 481 10.00 3.25 -28.18
C TYR A 481 9.82 4.68 -27.65
N VAL A 482 8.63 5.23 -27.86
CA VAL A 482 8.18 6.44 -27.14
C VAL A 482 8.06 6.14 -25.65
N CYS A 483 7.56 4.95 -25.28
CA CYS A 483 7.54 4.47 -23.90
C CYS A 483 7.94 2.98 -23.87
N LEU A 484 8.91 2.60 -23.04
CA LEU A 484 9.24 1.19 -22.83
C LEU A 484 8.11 0.46 -22.09
N ARG A 485 7.93 -0.85 -22.31
CA ARG A 485 6.85 -1.62 -21.66
C ARG A 485 6.93 -1.56 -20.13
N GLU A 486 8.11 -1.67 -19.57
CA GLU A 486 8.37 -1.57 -18.11
C GLU A 486 8.08 -0.20 -17.51
N ASN A 487 7.85 0.80 -18.37
CA ASN A 487 7.51 2.18 -18.03
C ASN A 487 6.05 2.51 -18.31
N ILE A 488 5.22 1.50 -18.63
CA ILE A 488 3.79 1.66 -18.88
C ILE A 488 3.02 0.88 -17.81
N ALA A 489 2.07 1.55 -17.18
CA ALA A 489 1.18 0.95 -16.20
C ALA A 489 -0.27 1.23 -16.55
N PHE A 490 -1.12 0.20 -16.55
CA PHE A 490 -2.55 0.32 -16.83
C PHE A 490 -3.36 0.43 -15.55
N THR A 491 -4.44 1.20 -15.60
CA THR A 491 -5.42 1.29 -14.51
C THR A 491 -6.17 -0.03 -14.30
N ASP A 492 -6.29 -0.85 -15.36
CA ASP A 492 -6.75 -2.24 -15.30
C ASP A 492 -5.59 -3.19 -14.94
N VAL A 493 -5.61 -3.69 -13.70
CA VAL A 493 -4.53 -4.49 -13.10
C VAL A 493 -4.31 -5.83 -13.83
N ALA A 494 -5.36 -6.40 -14.43
CA ALA A 494 -5.27 -7.69 -15.15
C ALA A 494 -4.31 -7.63 -16.36
N ARG A 495 -4.07 -6.43 -16.91
CA ARG A 495 -3.24 -6.20 -18.11
C ARG A 495 -1.82 -5.73 -17.79
N SER A 496 -1.52 -5.46 -16.52
CA SER A 496 -0.21 -4.96 -16.07
C SER A 496 0.77 -6.08 -15.63
N THR A 497 0.32 -7.34 -15.56
CA THR A 497 1.12 -8.47 -15.05
C THR A 497 2.09 -9.07 -16.09
N PRO A 498 3.33 -9.44 -15.75
CA PRO A 498 4.23 -10.18 -16.65
C PRO A 498 3.83 -11.66 -16.79
N ALA A 499 4.31 -12.31 -17.87
CA ALA A 499 4.11 -13.75 -18.11
C ALA A 499 5.23 -14.49 -17.38
N SER A 500 5.11 -14.66 -16.07
CA SER A 500 5.96 -15.58 -15.32
C SER A 500 5.14 -16.14 -14.17
N PRO A 501 5.25 -17.45 -13.88
CA PRO A 501 4.48 -18.07 -12.83
C PRO A 501 4.80 -17.41 -11.48
N PRO A 502 3.86 -17.42 -10.52
CA PRO A 502 4.12 -16.93 -9.18
C PRO A 502 5.39 -17.59 -8.65
N LEU A 503 6.31 -16.76 -8.13
CA LEU A 503 7.42 -17.22 -7.32
C LEU A 503 6.84 -17.78 -6.03
N ASP A 504 6.38 -19.03 -6.08
CA ASP A 504 6.20 -19.84 -4.88
C ASP A 504 7.60 -20.25 -4.43
N GLY A 505 8.29 -19.31 -3.78
CA GLY A 505 9.57 -19.53 -3.12
C GLY A 505 9.45 -20.35 -1.84
N ARG A 506 8.44 -21.22 -1.74
CA ARG A 506 8.38 -22.28 -0.73
C ARG A 506 9.17 -23.46 -1.26
N ARG A 507 10.47 -23.48 -0.96
CA ARG A 507 11.18 -24.75 -0.91
C ARG A 507 10.49 -25.59 0.17
N SER A 508 9.71 -26.58 -0.26
CA SER A 508 9.42 -27.74 0.57
C SER A 508 10.77 -28.37 0.89
N VAL A 509 11.18 -28.27 2.15
CA VAL A 509 12.23 -29.15 2.67
C VAL A 509 11.57 -30.50 2.78
N ASP A 510 11.77 -31.37 1.79
CA ASP A 510 11.43 -32.76 1.92
C ASP A 510 12.26 -33.37 3.06
N LEU A 511 11.56 -34.06 3.95
CA LEU A 511 12.12 -34.86 5.03
C LEU A 511 12.82 -36.08 4.42
N ASN A 512 13.98 -35.87 3.80
CA ASN A 512 15.04 -36.84 3.58
C ASN A 512 16.24 -36.08 3.00
N GLY A 513 17.23 -35.83 3.86
CA GLY A 513 18.42 -35.06 3.49
C GLY A 513 19.25 -35.75 2.40
N SER A 514 19.21 -35.18 1.20
CA SER A 514 20.22 -35.39 0.16
C SER A 514 20.28 -34.16 -0.73
N VAL A 515 21.40 -33.44 -0.67
CA VAL A 515 21.71 -32.30 -1.54
C VAL A 515 22.34 -32.85 -2.81
N GLU A 516 21.61 -32.80 -3.92
CA GLU A 516 22.16 -33.07 -5.25
C GLU A 516 22.64 -31.74 -5.86
N LEU A 517 23.96 -31.62 -6.03
CA LEU A 517 24.62 -30.49 -6.68
C LEU A 517 24.51 -30.67 -8.20
N ASP A 518 23.63 -29.90 -8.84
CA ASP A 518 23.53 -29.90 -10.29
C ASP A 518 24.70 -29.10 -10.90
N ARG A 519 25.54 -29.82 -11.66
CA ARG A 519 26.64 -29.30 -12.48
C ARG A 519 26.16 -29.23 -13.93
N GLY A 520 26.04 -28.02 -14.48
CA GLY A 520 25.93 -27.78 -15.91
C GLY A 520 25.49 -26.34 -16.16
N LEU A 521 26.08 -25.53 -17.03
CA LEU A 521 26.98 -25.75 -18.15
C LEU A 521 27.83 -24.49 -18.36
N ALA A 522 29.14 -24.69 -18.47
CA ALA A 522 30.03 -23.79 -19.19
C ALA A 522 30.20 -24.37 -20.61
N SER A 523 29.75 -23.63 -21.63
CA SER A 523 30.33 -23.60 -22.98
C SER A 523 29.36 -22.88 -23.92
N LEU A 524 29.78 -21.75 -24.50
CA LEU A 524 29.95 -21.57 -25.94
C LEU A 524 30.31 -20.10 -26.24
N SER A 525 31.47 -19.94 -26.90
CA SER A 525 31.92 -18.89 -27.84
C SER A 525 31.33 -17.49 -27.75
#